data_AF-A0A151HM39-F1
#
_entry.id   AF-A0A151HM39-F1
#
_cell.length_a   1.000
_cell.length_b   1.000
_cell.length_c   1.000
_cell.angle_alpha   90.00
_cell.angle_beta   90.00
_cell.angle_gamma   90.00
#
_symmetry.space_group_name_H-M   'P 1'
#
loop_
_entity.id
_entity.type
_entity.pdbx_description
1 polymer ?
#
loop_
_entity_poly.entity_id
_entity_poly.type
_entity_poly.pdbx_seq_one_letter_code
_entity_poly.pdbx_strand_id
1 'polypeptide(L)'
;MYVFVNVHIQLSDERVWAWNAAAFLEKQRDEEGGRVLQGGISVRPRFCAWMFRMFRLQAMTKAREVRAQLLDIMEQQGIPDVSCGTDWDVIRKSICAGYFHNAAKLRGIGEYVNLRSSIPCHLHPTSALYGAGHTPDYVVYHEVVLTTKEYMRNVTSVEAAWLAELGPMYFALRRMGEGGRQARERDEDENRKAESLFQQQIQKAAEHQQAQAEAAKAAAREAQQFAVAMAGRRKRTVGSSQRLIC
;
A
#
# COMPACT_ATOMS: atom_id res chain seq x y z
N MET A 1 5.54 -7.53 24.12
CA MET A 1 6.97 -7.27 23.91
C MET A 1 7.29 -6.24 22.80
N TYR A 2 6.32 -5.47 22.25
CA TYR A 2 6.63 -4.21 21.52
C TYR A 2 6.51 -2.93 22.33
N VAL A 3 5.84 -2.98 23.49
CA VAL A 3 6.13 -2.00 24.54
C VAL A 3 7.60 -2.22 24.95
N PHE A 4 8.06 -3.47 24.99
CA PHE A 4 9.47 -3.80 25.20
C PHE A 4 10.37 -3.35 24.08
N VAL A 5 10.06 -3.46 22.78
CA VAL A 5 11.00 -2.98 21.74
C VAL A 5 11.04 -1.45 21.67
N ASN A 6 9.91 -0.74 21.83
CA ASN A 6 9.93 0.72 21.94
C ASN A 6 10.67 1.18 23.21
N VAL A 7 10.49 0.49 24.34
CA VAL A 7 11.22 0.76 25.57
C VAL A 7 12.70 0.34 25.46
N HIS A 8 13.04 -0.78 24.81
CA HIS A 8 14.40 -1.33 24.73
C HIS A 8 15.27 -0.62 23.70
N ILE A 9 14.67 0.07 22.74
CA ILE A 9 15.34 0.96 21.80
C ILE A 9 15.53 2.35 22.43
N GLN A 10 14.55 2.90 23.16
CA GLN A 10 14.74 4.15 23.92
C GLN A 10 15.67 4.04 25.14
N LEU A 11 16.07 2.83 25.54
CA LEU A 11 16.97 2.58 26.68
C LEU A 11 18.46 2.45 26.27
N SER A 12 18.82 2.51 24.98
CA SER A 12 20.22 2.36 24.53
C SER A 12 21.05 3.65 24.55
N ASP A 13 20.43 4.79 24.84
CA ASP A 13 21.13 6.08 24.95
C ASP A 13 21.05 6.61 26.39
N GLU A 14 22.19 6.72 27.08
CA GLU A 14 22.29 7.29 28.43
C GLU A 14 21.72 8.72 28.52
N ARG A 15 21.61 9.43 27.39
CA ARG A 15 21.07 10.80 27.32
C ARG A 15 19.54 10.86 27.23
N VAL A 16 18.90 9.83 26.68
CA VAL A 16 17.43 9.71 26.63
C VAL A 16 16.89 9.29 28.00
N TRP A 17 17.67 8.51 28.76
CA TRP A 17 17.46 8.31 30.20
C TRP A 17 17.43 9.64 30.95
N ALA A 18 18.40 10.52 30.67
CA ALA A 18 18.49 11.82 31.30
C ALA A 18 17.35 12.76 30.88
N TRP A 19 16.89 12.76 29.63
CA TRP A 19 15.79 13.63 29.17
C TRP A 19 14.40 13.22 29.65
N ASN A 20 14.05 11.93 29.62
CA ASN A 20 12.77 11.46 30.14
C ASN A 20 12.74 11.46 31.68
N ALA A 21 13.87 11.19 32.33
CA ALA A 21 14.01 11.43 33.77
C ALA A 21 14.03 12.93 34.09
N ALA A 22 14.65 13.79 33.27
CA ALA A 22 14.67 15.24 33.48
C ALA A 22 13.29 15.87 33.29
N ALA A 23 12.49 15.46 32.30
CA ALA A 23 11.12 15.95 32.12
C ALA A 23 10.20 15.56 33.30
N PHE A 24 10.44 14.40 33.92
CA PHE A 24 9.76 13.98 35.14
C PHE A 24 10.34 14.67 36.40
N LEU A 25 11.65 14.93 36.43
CA LEU A 25 12.33 15.63 37.52
C LEU A 25 12.08 17.14 37.49
N GLU A 26 11.84 17.75 36.34
CA GLU A 26 11.51 19.17 36.19
C GLU A 26 10.10 19.44 36.73
N LYS A 27 9.18 18.51 36.52
CA LYS A 27 7.86 18.49 37.19
C LYS A 27 7.92 18.19 38.70
N GLN A 28 9.10 17.81 39.22
CA GLN A 28 9.36 17.61 40.65
C GLN A 28 10.33 18.65 41.23
N ARG A 29 10.92 19.51 40.38
CA ARG A 29 11.85 20.57 40.76
C ARG A 29 11.13 21.78 41.34
N ASP A 30 9.86 21.96 40.98
CA ASP A 30 9.02 23.01 41.55
C ASP A 30 8.54 22.68 42.98
N GLU A 31 8.69 21.43 43.45
CA GLU A 31 8.22 21.01 44.79
C GLU A 31 9.32 20.86 45.84
N GLU A 32 10.57 20.52 45.50
CA GLU A 32 11.62 20.33 46.51
C GLU A 32 12.97 20.91 46.08
N GLY A 33 13.32 22.02 46.72
CA GLY A 33 14.54 22.77 46.48
C GLY A 33 15.83 21.98 46.72
N GLY A 34 16.78 22.20 45.80
CA GLY A 34 18.22 22.30 46.05
C GLY A 34 18.92 21.17 46.80
N ARG A 35 19.63 20.31 46.07
CA ARG A 35 21.07 20.02 46.31
C ARG A 35 21.65 19.14 45.18
N VAL A 36 22.74 19.64 44.59
CA VAL A 36 23.57 18.97 43.58
C VAL A 36 24.65 18.17 44.31
N LEU A 37 24.89 16.91 43.93
CA LEU A 37 26.12 16.19 44.28
C LEU A 37 26.67 15.47 43.05
N GLN A 38 27.98 15.65 42.86
CA GLN A 38 28.84 15.09 41.81
C GLN A 38 28.99 13.56 41.96
N GLY A 39 29.12 12.89 40.82
CA GLY A 39 29.88 11.65 40.68
C GLY A 39 29.18 10.36 41.15
N GLY A 40 28.70 9.57 40.19
CA GLY A 40 28.26 8.19 40.39
C GLY A 40 26.81 7.97 40.00
N ILE A 41 26.57 7.05 39.05
CA ILE A 41 25.23 6.63 38.65
C ILE A 41 24.62 5.82 39.81
N SER A 42 24.14 6.52 40.84
CA SER A 42 23.33 5.95 41.91
C SER A 42 21.91 5.78 41.36
N VAL A 43 21.61 4.56 40.91
CA VAL A 43 20.27 4.20 40.45
C VAL A 43 19.33 4.31 41.65
N ARG A 44 18.55 5.38 41.72
CA ARG A 44 17.70 5.70 42.88
C ARG A 44 16.77 4.52 43.22
N PRO A 45 16.62 4.12 44.50
CA PRO A 45 15.84 2.95 44.91
C PRO A 45 14.38 2.92 44.41
N ARG A 46 13.79 4.10 44.16
CA ARG A 46 12.40 4.24 43.70
C ARG A 46 12.20 3.83 42.23
N PHE A 47 13.25 3.95 41.40
CA PHE A 47 13.21 3.51 39.99
C PHE A 47 13.13 1.98 39.89
N CYS A 48 13.87 1.28 40.76
CA CYS A 48 13.81 -0.17 40.86
C CYS A 48 12.43 -0.67 41.30
N ALA A 49 11.80 -0.05 42.30
CA ALA A 49 10.49 -0.49 42.82
C ALA A 49 9.35 -0.44 41.78
N TRP A 50 9.33 0.56 40.89
CA TRP A 50 8.36 0.66 39.79
C TRP A 50 8.64 -0.37 38.69
N MET A 51 9.92 -0.58 38.36
CA MET A 51 10.36 -1.56 37.36
C MET A 51 10.10 -3.01 37.80
N PHE A 52 10.25 -3.32 39.10
CA PHE A 52 9.89 -4.63 39.68
C PHE A 52 8.39 -4.96 39.59
N ARG A 53 7.51 -3.95 39.59
CA ARG A 53 6.04 -4.12 39.51
C ARG A 53 5.59 -4.41 38.07
N MET A 54 6.27 -3.84 37.08
CA MET A 54 5.90 -3.94 35.66
C MET A 54 6.69 -5.01 34.90
N PHE A 55 7.94 -5.27 35.29
CA PHE A 55 8.83 -6.21 34.64
C PHE A 55 9.41 -7.19 35.65
N ARG A 56 9.29 -8.50 35.35
CA ARG A 56 9.93 -9.53 36.18
C ARG A 56 11.44 -9.35 36.07
N LEU A 57 12.10 -9.08 37.20
CA LEU A 57 13.55 -8.92 37.25
C LEU A 57 14.33 -10.02 36.54
N GLN A 58 13.92 -11.28 36.74
CA GLN A 58 14.60 -12.44 36.15
C GLN A 58 14.66 -12.35 34.61
N ALA A 59 13.63 -11.80 33.97
CA ALA A 59 13.62 -11.63 32.52
C ALA A 59 14.64 -10.57 32.07
N MET A 60 14.79 -9.48 32.83
CA MET A 60 15.75 -8.42 32.53
C MET A 60 17.19 -8.86 32.78
N THR A 61 17.45 -9.60 33.87
CA THR A 61 18.77 -10.20 34.12
C THR A 61 19.13 -11.15 32.99
N LYS A 62 18.18 -12.00 32.56
CA LYS A 62 18.45 -12.93 31.46
C LYS A 62 18.71 -12.22 30.13
N ALA A 63 17.98 -11.14 29.83
CA ALA A 63 18.22 -10.33 28.65
C ALA A 63 19.64 -9.73 28.64
N ARG A 64 20.13 -9.26 29.80
CA ARG A 64 21.50 -8.74 29.94
C ARG A 64 22.55 -9.82 29.72
N GLU A 65 22.35 -11.02 30.28
CA GLU A 65 23.25 -12.17 30.06
C GLU A 65 23.33 -12.55 28.58
N VAL A 66 22.18 -12.67 27.90
CA VAL A 66 22.13 -13.03 26.47
C VAL A 66 22.81 -11.96 25.62
N ARG A 67 22.62 -10.68 25.94
CA ARG A 67 23.31 -9.59 25.24
C ARG A 67 24.82 -9.68 25.40
N ALA A 68 25.33 -9.97 26.60
CA ALA A 68 26.77 -10.13 26.83
C ALA A 68 27.35 -11.27 25.98
N GLN A 69 26.67 -12.43 25.98
CA GLN A 69 27.09 -13.58 25.16
C GLN A 69 27.10 -13.27 23.66
N LEU A 70 26.13 -12.51 23.16
CA LEU A 70 26.10 -12.11 21.76
C LEU A 70 27.25 -11.14 21.40
N LEU A 71 27.61 -10.22 22.30
CA LEU A 71 28.76 -9.33 22.09
C LEU A 71 30.06 -10.11 22.04
N ASP A 72 30.27 -11.06 22.94
CA ASP A 72 31.46 -11.92 22.94
C ASP A 72 31.60 -12.68 21.61
N ILE A 73 30.48 -13.18 21.06
CA ILE A 73 30.46 -13.87 19.76
C ILE A 73 30.73 -12.88 18.61
N MET A 74 30.17 -11.67 18.65
CA MET A 74 30.42 -10.65 17.63
C MET A 74 31.90 -10.26 17.56
N GLU A 75 32.54 -10.09 18.72
CA GLU A 75 33.98 -9.82 18.83
C GLU A 75 34.80 -10.97 18.24
N GLN A 76 34.44 -12.22 18.55
CA GLN A 76 35.10 -13.41 17.97
C GLN A 76 34.97 -13.50 16.45
N GLN A 77 33.84 -13.05 15.89
CA GLN A 77 33.60 -13.02 14.44
C GLN A 77 34.13 -11.74 13.76
N GLY A 78 34.73 -10.81 14.53
CA GLY A 78 35.25 -9.55 14.00
C GLY A 78 34.17 -8.56 13.53
N ILE A 79 32.93 -8.68 14.03
CA ILE A 79 31.84 -7.77 13.71
C ILE A 79 31.87 -6.61 14.71
N PRO A 80 32.07 -5.35 14.27
CA PRO A 80 32.14 -4.21 15.18
C PRO A 80 30.79 -3.93 15.84
N ASP A 81 30.80 -3.59 17.13
CA ASP A 81 29.62 -3.07 17.81
C ASP A 81 29.41 -1.60 17.44
N VAL A 82 28.29 -1.30 16.79
CA VAL A 82 27.94 0.07 16.39
C VAL A 82 26.57 0.42 16.96
N SER A 83 26.48 1.56 17.64
CA SER A 83 25.21 2.08 18.13
C SER A 83 24.59 3.03 17.11
N CYS A 84 23.26 2.98 16.99
CA CYS A 84 22.48 3.73 16.00
C CYS A 84 22.00 5.12 16.49
N GLY A 85 22.53 5.61 17.62
CA GLY A 85 22.20 6.93 18.16
C GLY A 85 20.69 7.17 18.23
N THR A 86 20.22 8.21 17.53
CA THR A 86 18.81 8.64 17.47
C THR A 86 18.01 8.05 16.29
N ASP A 87 18.66 7.30 15.40
CA ASP A 87 18.04 6.83 14.15
C ASP A 87 17.33 5.49 14.38
N TRP A 88 16.11 5.58 14.91
CA TRP A 88 15.29 4.41 15.25
C TRP A 88 14.87 3.57 14.04
N ASP A 89 14.84 4.18 12.85
CA ASP A 89 14.46 3.50 11.61
C ASP A 89 15.49 2.47 11.16
N VAL A 90 16.77 2.64 11.50
CA VAL A 90 17.81 1.63 11.23
C VAL A 90 17.48 0.32 11.96
N ILE A 91 17.03 0.42 13.20
CA ILE A 91 16.65 -0.74 14.01
C ILE A 91 15.33 -1.33 13.51
N ARG A 92 14.34 -0.50 13.15
CA ARG A 92 13.09 -0.99 12.57
C ARG A 92 13.34 -1.71 11.25
N LYS A 93 14.27 -1.22 10.43
CA LYS A 93 14.68 -1.84 9.17
C LYS A 93 15.41 -3.17 9.40
N SER A 94 16.26 -3.28 10.42
CA SER A 94 16.91 -4.56 10.75
C SER A 94 15.92 -5.61 11.26
N ILE A 95 14.94 -5.22 12.07
CA ILE A 95 13.83 -6.09 12.48
C ILE A 95 13.02 -6.54 11.27
N CYS A 96 12.73 -5.60 10.35
CA CYS A 96 12.03 -5.89 9.10
C CYS A 96 12.81 -6.92 8.26
N ALA A 97 14.14 -6.84 8.22
CA ALA A 97 14.98 -7.78 7.46
C ALA A 97 14.94 -9.21 8.03
N GLY A 98 14.75 -9.38 9.34
CA GLY A 98 14.56 -10.70 9.94
C GLY A 98 13.13 -11.24 9.81
N TYR A 99 12.14 -10.35 9.92
CA TYR A 99 10.72 -10.71 10.05
C TYR A 99 9.86 -10.30 8.84
N PHE A 100 10.44 -10.05 7.67
CA PHE A 100 9.69 -9.67 6.45
C PHE A 100 8.59 -10.68 6.08
N HIS A 101 8.78 -11.95 6.47
CA HIS A 101 7.83 -13.02 6.24
C HIS A 101 6.59 -12.96 7.15
N ASN A 102 6.70 -12.25 8.28
CA ASN A 102 5.64 -12.01 9.26
C ASN A 102 5.20 -10.54 9.19
N ALA A 103 4.79 -10.12 8.00
CA ALA A 103 4.31 -8.78 7.74
C ALA A 103 2.80 -8.79 7.48
N ALA A 104 2.11 -7.77 7.96
CA ALA A 104 0.68 -7.58 7.78
C ALA A 104 0.37 -6.14 7.36
N LYS A 105 -0.73 -5.98 6.64
CA LYS A 105 -1.24 -4.69 6.14
C LYS A 105 -2.59 -4.40 6.76
N LEU A 106 -2.85 -3.15 7.08
CA LEU A 106 -4.14 -2.66 7.53
C LEU A 106 -5.17 -2.78 6.39
N ARG A 107 -6.31 -3.45 6.66
CA ARG A 107 -7.42 -3.58 5.70
C ARG A 107 -8.63 -2.73 6.11
N GLY A 108 -8.84 -2.55 7.40
CA GLY A 108 -9.97 -1.81 7.97
C GLY A 108 -9.67 -1.32 9.38
N ILE A 109 -10.71 -1.00 10.15
CA ILE A 109 -10.56 -0.47 11.51
C ILE A 109 -10.10 -1.59 12.44
N GLY A 110 -8.82 -1.57 12.82
CA GLY A 110 -8.25 -2.54 13.77
C GLY A 110 -8.13 -3.97 13.24
N GLU A 111 -8.31 -4.17 11.93
CA GLU A 111 -8.13 -5.46 11.25
C GLU A 111 -6.93 -5.37 10.31
N TYR A 112 -5.96 -6.27 10.53
CA TYR A 112 -4.81 -6.44 9.68
C TYR A 112 -4.95 -7.73 8.90
N VAL A 113 -4.31 -7.79 7.75
CA VAL A 113 -4.26 -8.99 6.92
C VAL A 113 -2.81 -9.32 6.63
N ASN A 114 -2.42 -10.56 6.87
CA ASN A 114 -1.09 -11.03 6.57
C ASN A 114 -0.79 -10.88 5.06
N LEU A 115 0.37 -10.32 4.73
CA LEU A 115 0.77 -10.07 3.34
C LEU A 115 0.88 -11.35 2.51
N ARG A 116 1.31 -12.48 3.09
CA ARG A 116 1.44 -13.77 2.38
C ARG A 116 0.17 -14.59 2.46
N SER A 117 -0.25 -14.94 3.67
CA SER A 117 -1.33 -15.92 3.84
C SER A 117 -2.71 -15.31 3.59
N SER A 118 -2.83 -13.98 3.51
CA SER A 118 -4.10 -13.25 3.45
C SER A 118 -5.09 -13.58 4.57
N ILE A 119 -4.59 -14.19 5.65
CA ILE A 119 -5.35 -14.52 6.85
C ILE A 119 -5.58 -13.21 7.62
N PRO A 120 -6.83 -12.91 8.01
CA PRO A 120 -7.13 -11.78 8.87
C PRO A 120 -6.53 -11.99 10.26
N CYS A 121 -5.93 -10.95 10.82
CA CYS A 121 -5.27 -10.97 12.11
C CYS A 121 -5.56 -9.66 12.86
N HIS A 122 -5.61 -9.75 14.18
CA HIS A 122 -5.84 -8.59 15.05
C HIS A 122 -4.62 -8.29 15.90
N LEU A 123 -4.51 -7.03 16.34
CA LEU A 123 -3.53 -6.65 17.34
C LEU A 123 -3.91 -7.27 18.68
N HIS A 124 -2.96 -7.95 19.32
CA HIS A 124 -3.16 -8.43 20.69
C HIS A 124 -3.28 -7.23 21.65
N PRO A 125 -4.17 -7.26 22.66
CA PRO A 125 -4.37 -6.14 23.60
C PRO A 125 -3.12 -5.77 24.41
N THR A 126 -2.19 -6.71 24.57
CA THR A 126 -0.88 -6.48 25.24
C THR A 126 0.17 -5.84 24.31
N SER A 127 -0.15 -5.61 23.03
CA SER A 127 0.77 -4.95 22.10
C SER A 127 0.77 -3.44 22.31
N ALA A 128 1.93 -2.78 22.15
CA ALA A 128 2.05 -1.32 22.34
C ALA A 128 1.19 -0.50 21.38
N LEU A 129 1.05 -1.00 20.16
CA LEU A 129 0.26 -0.34 19.12
C LEU A 129 -1.25 -0.42 19.41
N TYR A 130 -1.66 -1.29 20.34
CA TYR A 130 -3.05 -1.38 20.75
C TYR A 130 -3.39 -0.14 21.61
N GLY A 131 -4.18 0.77 21.05
CA GLY A 131 -4.60 2.01 21.74
C GLY A 131 -3.63 3.19 21.61
N ALA A 132 -2.61 3.11 20.73
CA ALA A 132 -1.63 4.18 20.53
C ALA A 132 -2.17 5.42 19.78
N GLY A 133 -3.47 5.48 19.46
CA GLY A 133 -4.12 6.59 18.73
C GLY A 133 -3.74 6.70 17.24
N HIS A 134 -2.60 6.16 16.84
CA HIS A 134 -2.14 6.06 15.46
C HIS A 134 -2.02 4.59 15.04
N THR A 135 -2.71 4.22 13.96
CA THR A 135 -2.66 2.87 13.38
C THR A 135 -1.81 2.88 12.11
N PRO A 136 -0.60 2.28 12.13
CA PRO A 136 0.25 2.21 10.94
C PRO A 136 -0.33 1.30 9.86
N ASP A 137 -0.14 1.65 8.59
CA ASP A 137 -0.65 0.87 7.46
C ASP A 137 0.02 -0.50 7.30
N TYR A 138 1.31 -0.57 7.62
CA TYR A 138 2.12 -1.78 7.53
C TYR A 138 2.77 -2.08 8.86
N VAL A 139 2.72 -3.35 9.23
CA VAL A 139 3.27 -3.83 10.49
C VAL A 139 4.02 -5.14 10.31
N VAL A 140 5.01 -5.35 11.16
CA VAL A 140 5.74 -6.61 11.27
C VAL A 140 5.53 -7.15 12.67
N TYR A 141 5.31 -8.46 12.79
CA TYR A 141 5.05 -9.12 14.06
C TYR A 141 6.01 -10.28 14.32
N HIS A 142 6.28 -10.57 15.59
CA HIS A 142 7.16 -11.67 15.97
C HIS A 142 6.45 -13.01 15.94
N GLU A 143 5.25 -13.06 16.53
CA GLU A 143 4.48 -14.29 16.69
C GLU A 143 2.98 -14.03 16.52
N VAL A 144 2.27 -15.06 16.07
CA VAL A 144 0.81 -15.07 15.98
C VAL A 144 0.27 -16.15 16.91
N VAL A 145 -0.78 -15.80 17.66
CA VAL A 145 -1.43 -16.67 18.62
C VAL A 145 -2.78 -17.03 18.07
N LEU A 146 -2.98 -18.31 17.79
CA LEU A 146 -4.28 -18.83 17.38
C LEU A 146 -5.12 -19.07 18.63
N THR A 147 -6.25 -18.38 18.72
CA THR A 147 -7.27 -18.58 19.77
C THR A 147 -8.64 -18.70 19.12
N THR A 148 -9.61 -17.87 19.51
CA THR A 148 -10.86 -17.68 18.75
C THR A 148 -10.68 -16.77 17.53
N LYS A 149 -9.69 -15.87 17.61
CA LYS A 149 -9.18 -15.06 16.50
C LYS A 149 -7.65 -15.09 16.55
N GLU A 150 -7.02 -14.85 15.42
CA GLU A 150 -5.58 -14.76 15.29
C GLU A 150 -5.10 -13.42 15.85
N TYR A 151 -4.30 -13.46 16.91
CA TYR A 151 -3.73 -12.27 17.53
C TYR A 151 -2.23 -12.18 17.30
N MET A 152 -1.79 -11.06 16.74
CA MET A 152 -0.37 -10.74 16.59
C MET A 152 0.17 -10.19 17.90
N ARG A 153 1.17 -10.88 18.46
CA ARG A 153 1.96 -10.35 19.57
C ARG A 153 3.22 -9.75 19.01
N ASN A 154 3.66 -8.72 19.70
CA ASN A 154 4.90 -8.02 19.42
C ASN A 154 4.92 -7.47 18.00
N VAL A 155 4.34 -6.28 17.83
CA VAL A 155 4.13 -5.65 16.53
C VAL A 155 4.85 -4.30 16.42
N THR A 156 5.68 -4.09 15.38
CA THR A 156 6.23 -2.77 14.97
C THR A 156 5.41 -2.18 13.85
N SER A 157 5.33 -0.87 13.81
CA SER A 157 5.11 -0.15 12.55
C SER A 157 6.32 -0.32 11.63
N VAL A 158 6.10 -0.51 10.34
CA VAL A 158 7.16 -0.51 9.32
C VAL A 158 6.68 0.22 8.06
N GLU A 159 7.62 0.64 7.22
CA GLU A 159 7.29 1.22 5.92
C GLU A 159 7.21 0.15 4.82
N ALA A 160 6.32 0.37 3.85
CA ALA A 160 6.16 -0.52 2.70
C ALA A 160 7.42 -0.58 1.82
N ALA A 161 8.16 0.52 1.71
CA ALA A 161 9.38 0.60 0.91
C ALA A 161 10.44 -0.40 1.42
N TRP A 162 10.64 -0.47 2.74
CA TRP A 162 11.63 -1.37 3.33
C TRP A 162 11.27 -2.83 3.11
N LEU A 163 9.99 -3.19 3.19
CA LEU A 163 9.53 -4.56 2.91
C LEU A 163 9.83 -4.95 1.45
N ALA A 164 9.57 -4.04 0.50
CA ALA A 164 9.84 -4.27 -0.91
C ALA A 164 11.34 -4.41 -1.21
N GLU A 165 12.19 -3.60 -0.57
CA GLU A 165 13.66 -3.65 -0.71
C GLU A 165 14.26 -4.92 -0.12
N LEU A 166 13.81 -5.32 1.06
CA LEU A 166 14.41 -6.44 1.82
C LEU A 166 13.90 -7.81 1.36
N GLY A 167 12.70 -7.87 0.78
CA GLY A 167 12.07 -9.10 0.31
C GLY A 167 11.47 -9.01 -1.10
N PRO A 168 12.22 -8.57 -2.14
CA PRO A 168 11.66 -8.33 -3.47
C PRO A 168 11.07 -9.60 -4.06
N MET A 169 11.80 -10.73 -3.99
CA MET A 169 11.31 -12.03 -4.46
C MET A 169 10.04 -12.47 -3.73
N TYR A 170 9.99 -12.18 -2.42
CA TYR A 170 8.93 -12.63 -1.55
C TYR A 170 7.60 -11.89 -1.80
N PHE A 171 7.67 -10.58 -2.08
CA PHE A 171 6.49 -9.76 -2.36
C PHE A 171 6.14 -9.66 -3.86
N ALA A 172 7.08 -9.94 -4.78
CA ALA A 172 6.83 -9.95 -6.22
C ALA A 172 5.80 -11.01 -6.66
N LEU A 173 5.78 -12.18 -6.00
CA LEU A 173 4.83 -13.26 -6.29
C LEU A 173 3.36 -12.84 -6.13
N ARG A 174 3.08 -11.88 -5.25
CA ARG A 174 1.71 -11.39 -5.03
C ARG A 174 1.28 -10.33 -6.04
N ARG A 175 2.21 -9.61 -6.68
CA ARG A 175 1.87 -8.70 -7.81
C ARG A 175 1.20 -9.47 -8.95
N MET A 176 1.55 -10.74 -9.18
CA MET A 176 0.84 -11.58 -10.15
C MET A 176 -0.58 -11.95 -9.71
N GLY A 177 -0.86 -12.06 -8.41
CA GLY A 177 -2.18 -12.44 -7.87
C GLY A 177 -3.14 -11.26 -7.65
N GLU A 178 -2.63 -10.11 -7.20
CA GLU A 178 -3.41 -8.86 -7.07
C GLU A 178 -3.71 -8.20 -8.42
N GLY A 179 -2.97 -8.60 -9.46
CA GLY A 179 -3.29 -8.30 -10.85
C GLY A 179 -4.73 -8.67 -11.21
N GLY A 180 -5.37 -9.63 -10.53
CA GLY A 180 -6.74 -10.02 -10.84
C GLY A 180 -7.79 -8.90 -10.69
N ARG A 181 -7.60 -7.92 -9.80
CA ARG A 181 -8.62 -6.85 -9.60
C ARG A 181 -8.34 -5.63 -10.47
N GLN A 182 -7.09 -5.17 -10.51
CA GLN A 182 -6.67 -4.06 -11.37
C GLN A 182 -6.61 -4.44 -12.84
N ALA A 183 -6.29 -5.69 -13.19
CA ALA A 183 -6.37 -6.17 -14.57
C ALA A 183 -7.83 -6.34 -15.00
N ARG A 184 -8.73 -6.89 -14.16
CA ARG A 184 -10.17 -6.91 -14.47
C ARG A 184 -10.75 -5.52 -14.72
N GLU A 185 -10.36 -4.54 -13.91
CA GLU A 185 -10.83 -3.16 -14.07
C GLU A 185 -10.27 -2.51 -15.35
N ARG A 186 -9.01 -2.82 -15.72
CA ARG A 186 -8.44 -2.43 -17.02
C ARG A 186 -9.12 -3.13 -18.20
N ASP A 187 -9.34 -4.43 -18.10
CA ASP A 187 -10.00 -5.25 -19.13
C ASP A 187 -11.45 -4.79 -19.33
N GLU A 188 -12.17 -4.46 -18.25
CA GLU A 188 -13.52 -3.90 -18.27
C GLU A 188 -13.54 -2.52 -18.95
N ASP A 189 -12.57 -1.65 -18.65
CA ASP A 189 -12.45 -0.33 -19.28
C ASP A 189 -12.03 -0.41 -20.76
N GLU A 190 -11.17 -1.36 -21.10
CA GLU A 190 -10.79 -1.67 -22.49
C GLU A 190 -11.98 -2.20 -23.29
N ASN A 191 -12.77 -3.11 -22.72
CA ASN A 191 -13.97 -3.65 -23.35
C ASN A 191 -15.04 -2.56 -23.55
N ARG A 192 -15.25 -1.68 -22.55
CA ARG A 192 -16.20 -0.56 -22.64
C ARG A 192 -15.82 0.45 -23.74
N LYS A 193 -14.53 0.74 -23.88
CA LYS A 193 -14.01 1.59 -24.96
C LYS A 193 -14.21 0.93 -26.32
N ALA A 194 -13.92 -0.36 -26.44
CA ALA A 194 -14.12 -1.12 -27.68
C ALA A 194 -15.59 -1.14 -28.13
N GLU A 195 -16.53 -1.36 -27.20
CA GLU A 195 -17.97 -1.31 -27.48
C GLU A 195 -18.42 0.08 -27.97
N SER A 196 -17.95 1.15 -27.33
CA SER A 196 -18.29 2.52 -27.74
C SER A 196 -17.75 2.89 -29.13
N LEU A 197 -16.53 2.44 -29.45
CA LEU A 197 -15.91 2.62 -30.76
C LEU A 197 -16.69 1.86 -31.83
N PHE A 198 -17.11 0.64 -31.54
CA PHE A 198 -17.88 -0.18 -32.46
C PHE A 198 -19.26 0.45 -32.75
N GLN A 199 -19.96 0.94 -31.72
CA GLN A 199 -21.23 1.66 -31.90
C GLN A 199 -21.07 2.94 -32.74
N GLN A 200 -19.99 3.69 -32.53
CA GLN A 200 -19.69 4.87 -33.36
C GLN A 200 -19.43 4.50 -34.82
N GLN A 201 -18.77 3.37 -35.08
CA GLN A 201 -18.54 2.90 -36.45
C GLN A 201 -19.84 2.49 -37.14
N ILE A 202 -20.75 1.79 -36.43
CA ILE A 202 -22.08 1.43 -36.96
C ILE A 202 -22.89 2.70 -37.27
N GLN A 203 -22.91 3.67 -36.36
CA GLN A 203 -23.64 4.92 -36.53
C GLN A 203 -23.15 5.68 -37.78
N LYS A 204 -21.83 5.84 -37.93
CA LYS A 204 -21.22 6.51 -39.10
C LYS A 204 -21.49 5.76 -40.40
N ALA A 205 -21.47 4.42 -40.38
CA ALA A 205 -21.78 3.61 -41.56
C ALA A 205 -23.26 3.75 -41.96
N ALA A 206 -24.18 3.78 -41.00
CA ALA A 206 -25.60 4.00 -41.24
C ALA A 206 -25.87 5.41 -41.78
N GLU A 207 -25.24 6.44 -41.21
CA GLU A 207 -25.33 7.82 -41.71
C GLU A 207 -24.79 7.92 -43.14
N HIS A 208 -23.66 7.28 -43.44
CA HIS A 208 -23.11 7.27 -44.79
C HIS A 208 -24.02 6.55 -45.79
N GLN A 209 -24.60 5.41 -45.40
CA GLN A 209 -25.59 4.70 -46.23
C GLN A 209 -26.87 5.53 -46.45
N GLN A 210 -27.34 6.25 -45.43
CA GLN A 210 -28.48 7.15 -45.56
C GLN A 210 -28.18 8.30 -46.52
N ALA A 211 -27.01 8.95 -46.39
CA ALA A 211 -26.59 10.02 -47.29
C ALA A 211 -26.45 9.53 -48.75
N GLN A 212 -25.91 8.33 -48.97
CA GLN A 212 -25.83 7.73 -50.31
C GLN A 212 -27.22 7.42 -50.88
N ALA A 213 -28.13 6.88 -50.06
CA ALA A 213 -29.50 6.60 -50.48
C ALA A 213 -30.29 7.88 -50.81
N GLU A 214 -30.08 8.96 -50.06
CA GLU A 214 -30.68 10.27 -50.34
C GLU A 214 -30.10 10.90 -51.60
N ALA A 215 -28.78 10.85 -51.79
CA ALA A 215 -28.13 11.30 -53.02
C ALA A 215 -28.61 10.52 -54.25
N ALA A 216 -28.76 9.19 -54.14
CA ALA A 216 -29.32 8.36 -55.20
C ALA A 216 -30.79 8.72 -55.52
N LYS A 217 -31.61 8.99 -54.50
CA LYS A 217 -33.00 9.46 -54.67
C LYS A 217 -33.05 10.85 -55.31
N ALA A 218 -32.15 11.76 -54.93
CA ALA A 218 -32.05 13.09 -55.52
C ALA A 218 -31.65 13.03 -56.99
N ALA A 219 -30.63 12.22 -57.33
CA ALA A 219 -30.21 11.98 -58.71
C ALA A 219 -31.33 11.34 -59.55
N ALA A 220 -32.11 10.41 -58.97
CA ALA A 220 -33.27 9.82 -59.64
C ALA A 220 -34.39 10.86 -59.88
N ARG A 221 -34.63 11.78 -58.94
CA ARG A 221 -35.57 12.90 -59.11
C ARG A 221 -35.13 13.87 -60.20
N GLU A 222 -33.85 14.24 -60.24
CA GLU A 222 -33.29 15.09 -61.31
C GLU A 222 -33.41 14.41 -62.68
N ALA A 223 -33.09 13.11 -62.77
CA ALA A 223 -33.25 12.35 -64.01
C ALA A 223 -34.72 12.28 -64.47
N GLN A 224 -35.67 12.12 -63.54
CA GLN A 224 -37.10 12.19 -63.84
C GLN A 224 -37.53 13.58 -64.32
N GLN A 225 -37.08 14.66 -63.67
CA GLN A 225 -37.36 16.03 -64.12
C GLN A 225 -36.78 16.31 -65.51
N PHE A 226 -35.55 15.85 -65.79
CA PHE A 226 -34.92 15.97 -67.10
C PHE A 226 -35.68 15.20 -68.19
N ALA A 227 -36.16 13.99 -67.89
CA ALA A 227 -36.97 13.20 -68.82
C ALA A 227 -38.32 13.85 -69.13
N VAL A 228 -38.99 14.42 -68.12
CA VAL A 228 -40.26 15.16 -68.30
C VAL A 228 -40.05 16.42 -69.15
N ALA A 229 -38.94 17.14 -68.98
CA ALA A 229 -38.59 18.29 -69.81
C ALA A 229 -38.33 17.91 -71.28
N MET A 230 -37.75 16.73 -71.53
CA MET A 230 -37.46 16.21 -72.89
C MET A 230 -38.72 15.66 -73.59
N ALA A 231 -39.69 15.15 -72.86
CA ALA A 231 -40.97 14.67 -73.41
C ALA A 231 -41.85 15.80 -73.98
N GLY A 232 -41.62 17.06 -73.57
CA GLY A 232 -42.33 18.24 -74.09
C GLY A 232 -41.91 18.68 -75.51
N ARG A 233 -40.86 18.11 -76.11
CA ARG A 233 -40.35 18.51 -77.44
C ARG A 233 -40.95 17.65 -78.56
N ARG A 234 -42.17 17.99 -79.00
CA ARG A 234 -42.88 17.34 -80.12
C ARG A 234 -42.02 17.32 -81.40
N LYS A 235 -41.60 16.13 -81.87
CA LYS A 235 -40.94 15.95 -83.18
C LYS A 235 -41.94 16.30 -84.30
N ARG A 236 -41.63 17.32 -85.11
CA ARG A 236 -42.30 17.54 -86.40
C ARG A 236 -41.87 16.43 -87.36
N THR A 237 -42.81 15.59 -87.77
CA THR A 237 -42.63 14.58 -88.82
C THR A 237 -42.56 15.28 -90.17
N VAL A 238 -41.41 15.24 -90.86
CA VAL A 238 -41.33 15.55 -92.28
C VAL A 238 -41.45 14.22 -93.03
N GLY A 239 -42.55 14.04 -93.76
CA GLY A 239 -42.80 12.86 -94.58
C GLY A 239 -41.85 12.81 -95.77
N SER A 240 -41.21 11.66 -95.98
CA SER A 240 -40.47 11.35 -97.21
C SER A 240 -41.22 10.26 -97.95
N SER A 241 -41.87 10.64 -99.04
CA SER A 241 -42.42 9.74 -100.04
C SER A 241 -41.26 9.03 -100.75
N GLN A 242 -41.22 7.70 -100.71
CA GLN A 242 -40.39 6.91 -101.62
C GLN A 242 -41.27 5.98 -102.45
N ARG A 243 -41.16 6.19 -103.76
CA ARG A 243 -41.85 5.50 -104.86
C ARG A 243 -41.49 4.02 -104.90
N LEU A 244 -42.50 3.19 -105.15
CA LEU A 244 -42.32 1.86 -105.73
C LEU A 244 -41.73 2.00 -107.15
N ILE A 245 -40.67 1.25 -107.46
CA ILE A 245 -40.34 0.82 -108.82
C ILE A 245 -39.91 -0.65 -108.75
N CYS A 246 -40.39 -1.39 -109.76
CA CYS A 246 -40.41 -2.83 -110.01
C CYS A 246 -39.15 -3.64 -109.69
#